data_AF-A0A1I4XWA1-F1
#
_entry.id   AF-A0A1I4XWA1-F1
#
_cell.length_a   1.000
_cell.length_b   1.000
_cell.length_c   1.000
_cell.angle_alpha   90.00
_cell.angle_beta   90.00
_cell.angle_gamma   90.00
#
_symmetry.space_group_name_H-M   'P 1'
#
loop_
_entity.id
_entity.type
_entity.pdbx_description
1 polymer ?
#
loop_
_entity_poly.entity_id
_entity_poly.type
_entity_poly.pdbx_seq_one_letter_code
_entity_poly.pdbx_strand_id
1 'polypeptide(L)'
;MHGPAWSLVTYHEGDVGKPRTGMLTDGVVRQVPEAIAGRPLLDVLRDWDAVVPTLHALAPEDGEVVADAVLLAPLRYPAKVLCAGANYYGHLEWASDVPSGCVLTSSSSRRRRQSSGRGRRSCFRHAKGAGSTGRPSSPW
;
A
#
# COMPACT_ATOMS: atom_id res chain seq x y z
N MET A 1 15.92 23.10 6.13
CA MET A 1 16.45 22.39 4.95
C MET A 1 15.35 22.31 3.94
N HIS A 2 15.43 23.07 2.84
CA HIS A 2 14.64 22.73 1.66
C HIS A 2 15.28 21.49 1.06
N GLY A 3 14.52 20.40 0.95
CA GLY A 3 14.97 19.23 0.23
C GLY A 3 15.25 19.57 -1.24
N PRO A 4 15.92 18.69 -2.00
CA PRO A 4 16.02 18.87 -3.43
C PRO A 4 14.63 19.09 -4.03
N ALA A 5 14.53 19.97 -5.04
CA ALA A 5 13.27 20.36 -5.68
C ALA A 5 12.62 19.23 -6.52
N TRP A 6 13.14 18.01 -6.38
CA TRP A 6 12.74 16.85 -7.16
C TRP A 6 12.55 15.62 -6.26
N SER A 7 11.83 14.63 -6.79
CA SER A 7 11.60 13.34 -6.12
C SER A 7 11.75 12.17 -7.09
N LEU A 8 12.14 10.99 -6.60
CA LEU A 8 12.09 9.76 -7.40
C LEU A 8 10.66 9.27 -7.53
N VAL A 9 10.31 8.85 -8.74
CA VAL A 9 8.99 8.30 -9.07
C VAL A 9 9.10 6.99 -9.82
N THR A 10 8.05 6.18 -9.74
CA THR A 10 7.82 5.06 -10.66
C THR A 10 6.75 5.49 -11.65
N TYR A 11 7.03 5.37 -12.96
CA TYR A 11 6.09 5.70 -14.02
C TYR A 11 6.07 4.63 -15.10
N HIS A 12 5.10 4.67 -15.99
CA HIS A 12 5.16 3.98 -17.28
C HIS A 12 4.74 4.94 -18.40
N GLU A 13 5.10 4.59 -19.63
CA GLU A 13 4.73 5.34 -20.84
C GLU A 13 3.56 4.63 -21.53
N GLY A 14 2.50 5.39 -21.85
CA GLY A 14 1.28 4.86 -22.50
C GLY A 14 0.49 3.86 -21.63
N ASP A 15 -0.55 3.20 -22.16
CA ASP A 15 -1.48 2.39 -21.36
C ASP A 15 -0.92 1.06 -20.82
N VAL A 16 0.14 0.51 -21.42
CA VAL A 16 0.65 -0.85 -21.11
C VAL A 16 2.17 -0.92 -20.92
N GLY A 17 2.78 0.21 -20.53
CA GLY A 17 4.23 0.32 -20.40
C GLY A 17 4.83 -0.46 -19.23
N LYS A 18 6.08 -0.92 -19.41
CA LYS A 18 6.89 -1.45 -18.30
C LYS A 18 7.19 -0.32 -17.31
N PRO A 19 6.97 -0.49 -16.00
CA PRO A 19 7.34 0.53 -15.02
C PRO A 19 8.85 0.82 -15.03
N ARG A 20 9.18 2.10 -14.96
CA ARG A 20 10.54 2.66 -14.94
C ARG A 20 10.69 3.60 -13.75
N THR A 21 11.92 3.82 -13.33
CA THR A 21 12.25 4.87 -12.35
C THR A 21 12.55 6.18 -13.08
N GLY A 22 12.04 7.29 -12.56
CA GLY A 22 12.28 8.63 -13.09
C GLY A 22 12.40 9.66 -11.98
N MET A 23 12.54 10.92 -12.38
CA MET A 23 12.59 12.08 -11.50
C MET A 23 11.39 12.97 -11.80
N LEU A 24 10.65 13.37 -10.77
CA LEU A 24 9.60 14.37 -10.86
C LEU A 24 10.13 15.71 -10.35
N THR A 25 10.17 16.70 -11.24
CA THR A 25 10.49 18.10 -10.92
C THR A 25 9.45 19.00 -11.57
N ASP A 26 9.02 20.08 -10.90
CA ASP A 26 8.09 21.07 -11.46
C ASP A 26 6.84 20.47 -12.16
N GLY A 27 6.35 19.34 -11.64
CA GLY A 27 5.20 18.62 -12.19
C GLY A 27 5.47 17.80 -13.46
N VAL A 28 6.71 17.74 -13.96
CA VAL A 28 7.11 16.94 -15.13
C VAL A 28 8.00 15.77 -14.73
N VAL A 29 7.78 14.62 -15.38
CA VAL A 29 8.65 13.45 -15.23
C VAL A 29 9.78 13.55 -16.23
N ARG A 30 11.01 13.37 -15.72
CA ARG A 30 12.25 13.31 -16.51
C ARG A 30 12.92 11.95 -16.35
N GLN A 31 13.62 11.55 -17.39
CA GLN A 31 14.50 10.38 -17.34
C GLN A 31 15.64 10.62 -16.35
N VAL A 32 16.06 9.57 -15.66
CA VAL A 32 17.25 9.55 -14.80
C VAL A 32 18.33 8.71 -15.48
N PRO A 33 19.60 8.77 -15.03
CA PRO A 33 20.66 7.93 -15.58
C PRO A 33 20.28 6.44 -15.62
N GLU A 34 20.76 5.71 -16.63
CA GLU A 34 20.36 4.31 -16.88
C GLU A 34 20.66 3.38 -15.68
N ALA A 35 21.70 3.69 -14.91
CA ALA A 35 22.02 3.01 -13.65
C ALA A 35 20.84 2.97 -12.65
N ILE A 36 19.88 3.89 -12.80
CA ILE A 36 18.66 4.02 -12.00
C ILE A 36 17.41 3.69 -12.85
N ALA A 37 17.29 4.24 -14.06
CA ALA A 37 16.06 4.19 -14.86
C ALA A 37 15.59 2.77 -15.21
N GLY A 38 16.53 1.85 -15.48
CA GLY A 38 16.25 0.46 -15.86
C GLY A 38 15.79 -0.44 -14.71
N ARG A 39 15.77 0.08 -13.47
CA ARG A 39 15.54 -0.69 -12.25
C ARG A 39 14.20 -0.31 -11.61
N PRO A 40 13.47 -1.26 -11.02
CA PRO A 40 12.39 -0.94 -10.09
C PRO A 40 12.91 -0.04 -8.96
N LEU A 41 12.15 0.98 -8.56
CA LEU A 41 12.58 1.91 -7.50
C LEU A 41 12.95 1.18 -6.20
N LEU A 42 12.29 0.06 -5.89
CA LEU A 42 12.64 -0.75 -4.74
C LEU A 42 14.06 -1.34 -4.81
N ASP A 43 14.55 -1.69 -6.00
CA ASP A 43 15.91 -2.19 -6.18
C ASP A 43 16.95 -1.06 -6.10
N VAL A 44 16.59 0.15 -6.56
CA VAL A 44 17.40 1.36 -6.34
C VAL A 44 17.57 1.60 -4.83
N LEU A 45 16.49 1.47 -4.05
CA LEU A 45 16.56 1.62 -2.58
C LEU A 45 17.32 0.50 -1.88
N ARG A 46 17.36 -0.71 -2.45
CA ARG A 46 18.14 -1.83 -1.87
C ARG A 46 19.64 -1.59 -2.00
N ASP A 47 20.07 -1.00 -3.10
CA ASP A 47 21.47 -0.69 -3.38
C ASP A 47 21.79 0.78 -3.09
N TRP A 48 21.20 1.32 -2.02
CA TRP A 48 21.24 2.75 -1.70
C TRP A 48 22.65 3.33 -1.73
N ASP A 49 23.60 2.69 -1.05
CA ASP A 49 24.99 3.17 -0.96
C ASP A 49 25.67 3.30 -2.34
N ALA A 50 25.29 2.47 -3.31
CA ALA A 50 25.84 2.51 -4.66
C ALA A 50 25.22 3.62 -5.52
N VAL A 51 23.96 3.98 -5.28
CA VAL A 51 23.21 4.93 -6.12
C VAL A 51 23.22 6.36 -5.58
N VAL A 52 23.44 6.53 -4.28
CA VAL A 52 23.46 7.84 -3.60
C VAL A 52 24.39 8.87 -4.27
N PRO A 53 25.63 8.54 -4.67
CA PRO A 53 26.49 9.51 -5.35
C PRO A 53 25.88 10.02 -6.66
N THR A 54 25.25 9.13 -7.44
CA THR A 54 24.56 9.50 -8.69
C THR A 54 23.33 10.36 -8.41
N LEU A 55 22.56 10.04 -7.37
CA LEU A 55 21.40 10.84 -6.97
C LEU A 55 21.80 12.24 -6.49
N HIS A 56 22.93 12.37 -5.77
CA HIS A 56 23.44 13.68 -5.34
C HIS A 56 23.97 14.54 -6.48
N ALA A 57 24.45 13.92 -7.56
CA ALA A 57 24.91 14.62 -8.75
C ALA A 57 23.76 15.04 -9.68
N LEU A 58 22.54 14.55 -9.44
CA LEU A 58 21.39 14.78 -10.32
C LEU A 58 20.83 16.19 -10.13
N ALA A 59 20.82 16.98 -11.20
CA ALA A 59 20.17 18.27 -11.27
C ALA A 59 18.69 18.12 -11.71
N PRO A 60 17.76 18.97 -11.24
CA PRO A 60 16.35 18.90 -11.64
C PRO A 60 16.13 18.94 -13.15
N GLU A 61 16.95 19.71 -13.86
CA GLU A 61 16.91 19.88 -15.32
C GLU A 61 17.52 18.71 -16.11
N ASP A 62 18.11 17.72 -15.44
CA ASP A 62 18.74 16.58 -16.09
C ASP A 62 17.71 15.65 -16.76
N GLY A 63 18.12 15.12 -17.92
CA GLY A 63 17.36 14.11 -18.64
C GLY A 63 16.19 14.65 -19.44
N GLU A 64 15.76 13.83 -20.40
CA GLU A 64 14.65 14.15 -21.30
C GLU A 64 13.31 14.08 -20.58
N VAL A 65 12.39 14.98 -20.97
CA VAL A 65 11.01 14.97 -20.48
C VAL A 65 10.27 13.77 -21.05
N VAL A 66 9.52 13.07 -20.19
CA VAL A 66 8.64 11.98 -20.57
C VAL A 66 7.20 12.50 -20.67
N ALA A 67 6.74 12.78 -21.88
CA ALA A 67 5.46 13.46 -22.13
C ALA A 67 4.23 12.65 -21.65
N ASP A 68 4.20 11.35 -21.94
CA ASP A 68 3.06 10.46 -21.64
C ASP A 68 3.29 9.63 -20.38
N ALA A 69 3.95 10.22 -19.38
CA ALA A 69 4.25 9.55 -18.12
C ALA A 69 2.99 9.39 -17.26
N VAL A 70 2.64 8.15 -16.96
CA VAL A 70 1.61 7.82 -15.98
C VAL A 70 2.29 7.41 -14.68
N LEU A 71 2.07 8.21 -13.62
CA LEU A 71 2.62 7.94 -12.30
C LEU A 71 1.96 6.72 -11.66
N LEU A 72 2.80 5.91 -11.01
CA LEU A 72 2.39 4.74 -10.25
C LEU A 72 2.69 4.97 -8.76
N ALA A 73 2.23 4.03 -7.92
CA ALA A 73 2.71 3.95 -6.55
C ALA A 73 4.26 3.93 -6.56
N PRO A 74 4.95 4.83 -5.82
CA PRO A 74 6.41 4.95 -5.90
C PRO A 74 7.12 3.62 -5.62
N LEU A 75 6.69 2.91 -4.58
CA LEU A 75 7.18 1.57 -4.23
C LEU A 75 6.16 0.51 -4.62
N ARG A 76 6.44 -0.20 -5.70
CA ARG A 76 5.63 -1.32 -6.17
C ARG A 76 6.07 -2.62 -5.50
N TYR A 77 5.10 -3.37 -4.97
CA TYR A 77 5.30 -4.72 -4.43
C TYR A 77 6.37 -4.83 -3.32
N PRO A 78 6.29 -4.02 -2.24
CA PRO A 78 7.22 -4.17 -1.13
C PRO A 78 7.05 -5.53 -0.43
N ALA A 79 8.16 -6.13 0.01
CA ALA A 79 8.14 -7.43 0.69
C ALA A 79 7.39 -7.40 2.03
N LYS A 80 7.35 -6.24 2.69
CA LYS A 80 6.66 -6.00 3.95
C LYS A 80 6.05 -4.60 3.93
N VAL A 81 4.85 -4.47 4.48
CA VAL A 81 4.17 -3.19 4.70
C VAL A 81 3.95 -3.03 6.20
N LEU A 82 4.49 -1.97 6.78
CA LEU A 82 4.26 -1.61 8.18
C LEU A 82 3.19 -0.52 8.22
N CYS A 83 2.06 -0.81 8.87
CA CYS A 83 0.96 0.14 9.03
C CYS A 83 1.00 0.71 10.45
N ALA A 84 1.28 2.01 10.59
CA ALA A 84 1.26 2.72 11.87
C ALA A 84 0.02 3.62 11.94
N GLY A 85 -0.93 3.25 12.80
CA GLY A 85 -2.05 4.12 13.19
C GLY A 85 -1.76 4.84 14.51
N ALA A 86 -2.49 5.91 14.80
CA ALA A 86 -2.37 6.65 16.06
C ALA A 86 -0.95 7.15 16.38
N ASN A 87 -0.19 7.56 15.36
CA ASN A 87 1.21 7.98 15.50
C ASN A 87 1.38 9.43 16.02
N TYR A 88 0.28 10.09 16.40
CA TYR A 88 0.26 11.46 16.92
C TYR A 88 -0.82 11.60 18.00
N TYR A 89 -0.52 12.31 19.09
CA TYR A 89 -1.43 12.49 20.23
C TYR A 89 -2.76 13.15 19.84
N GLY A 90 -2.75 14.20 19.01
CA GLY A 90 -3.99 14.82 18.52
C GLY A 90 -4.85 13.89 17.66
N HIS A 91 -4.27 12.84 17.07
CA HIS A 91 -5.02 11.81 16.35
C HIS A 91 -5.68 10.79 17.31
N LEU A 92 -5.20 10.69 18.54
CA LEU A 92 -5.82 9.88 19.60
C LEU A 92 -6.99 10.60 20.25
N GLU A 93 -6.92 11.93 20.39
CA GLU A 93 -7.94 12.73 21.07
C GLU A 93 -9.33 12.57 20.43
N TRP A 94 -9.43 12.62 19.09
CA TRP A 94 -10.70 12.38 18.39
C TRP A 94 -11.09 10.90 18.33
N ALA A 95 -10.11 10.00 18.27
CA ALA A 95 -10.35 8.55 18.18
C ALA A 95 -10.81 7.95 19.52
N SER A 96 -10.61 8.68 20.63
CA SER A 96 -11.01 8.27 21.97
C SER A 96 -12.48 8.54 22.27
N ASP A 97 -13.20 9.24 21.38
CA ASP A 97 -14.62 9.57 21.54
C ASP A 97 -15.55 8.40 21.11
N VAL A 98 -15.15 7.18 21.50
CA VAL A 98 -15.94 5.96 21.32
C VAL A 98 -16.92 5.85 22.48
N PRO A 99 -18.25 5.71 22.25
CA PRO A 99 -19.22 5.58 23.34
C PRO A 99 -18.84 4.41 24.24
N SER A 100 -18.87 4.61 25.57
CA SER A 100 -18.39 3.68 26.60
C SER A 100 -19.02 2.28 26.61
N GLY A 101 -19.95 1.98 25.68
CA GLY A 101 -20.58 0.68 25.50
C GLY A 101 -19.99 -0.20 24.38
N CYS A 102 -19.08 0.31 23.53
CA CYS A 102 -18.52 -0.47 22.42
C CYS A 102 -17.14 -1.05 22.80
N VAL A 103 -17.14 -2.12 23.59
CA VAL A 103 -15.92 -2.89 23.88
C VAL A 103 -15.58 -3.77 22.68
N LEU A 104 -14.59 -3.37 21.88
CA LEU A 104 -13.93 -4.27 20.94
C LEU A 104 -13.09 -5.29 21.73
N THR A 105 -13.72 -6.37 22.18
CA THR A 105 -12.96 -7.48 22.77
C THR A 105 -12.12 -8.12 21.67
N SER A 106 -10.79 -7.97 21.73
CA SER A 106 -9.88 -8.80 20.95
C SER A 106 -10.02 -10.25 21.46
N SER A 107 -10.77 -11.08 20.73
CA SER A 107 -10.87 -12.49 21.03
C SER A 107 -9.54 -13.17 20.70
N SER A 108 -8.58 -13.12 21.62
CA SER A 108 -7.41 -14.00 21.60
C SER A 108 -7.89 -15.41 21.98
N SER A 109 -8.37 -16.17 20.99
CA SER A 109 -8.77 -17.56 21.18
C SER A 109 -7.54 -18.44 21.43
N ARG A 110 -7.04 -18.44 22.67
CA ARG A 110 -6.01 -19.38 23.13
C ARG A 110 -6.68 -20.74 23.33
N ARG A 111 -6.66 -21.57 22.28
CA ARG A 111 -7.26 -22.92 22.29
C ARG A 111 -6.44 -23.85 23.20
N ARG A 112 -6.72 -23.83 24.50
CA ARG A 112 -6.15 -24.79 25.45
C ARG A 112 -6.85 -26.14 25.24
N ARG A 113 -6.17 -27.06 24.54
CA ARG A 113 -6.61 -28.45 24.37
C ARG A 113 -6.51 -29.13 25.73
N GLN A 114 -7.63 -29.36 26.42
CA GLN A 114 -7.70 -30.26 27.57
C GLN A 114 -8.57 -31.46 27.23
N SER A 115 -7.93 -32.61 27.31
CA SER A 115 -8.48 -33.94 27.10
C SER A 115 -9.27 -34.43 28.32
N SER A 116 -10.36 -35.14 28.04
CA SER A 116 -11.10 -36.07 28.89
C SER A 116 -12.21 -35.49 29.79
N GLY A 117 -13.39 -36.13 29.74
CA GLY A 117 -14.49 -35.91 30.66
C GLY A 117 -15.84 -35.60 30.01
N ARG A 118 -16.73 -36.59 29.98
CA ARG A 118 -18.13 -36.53 29.49
C ARG A 118 -18.93 -35.37 30.10
N GLY A 119 -19.78 -34.72 29.29
CA GLY A 119 -20.86 -33.87 29.80
C GLY A 119 -21.51 -32.99 28.74
N ARG A 120 -22.65 -33.43 28.21
CA ARG A 120 -23.48 -32.75 27.20
C ARG A 120 -23.92 -31.36 27.65
N ARG A 121 -23.92 -30.39 26.73
CA ARG A 121 -25.12 -29.60 26.35
C ARG A 121 -24.87 -28.83 25.05
N SER A 122 -25.71 -29.16 24.08
CA SER A 122 -25.81 -28.56 22.74
C SER A 122 -26.58 -27.25 22.83
N CYS A 123 -26.10 -26.23 22.12
CA CYS A 123 -26.94 -25.21 21.48
C CYS A 123 -26.34 -24.94 20.09
N PHE A 124 -26.60 -25.83 19.13
CA PHE A 124 -26.45 -25.53 17.70
C PHE A 124 -27.71 -24.79 17.26
N ARG A 125 -27.60 -23.52 16.82
CA ARG A 125 -28.60 -22.91 15.94
C ARG A 125 -28.06 -22.94 14.51
N HIS A 126 -28.69 -23.75 13.68
CA HIS A 126 -28.60 -23.71 12.22
C HIS A 126 -29.43 -22.55 11.69
N ALA A 127 -28.93 -21.87 10.65
CA ALA A 127 -29.75 -21.17 9.66
C ALA A 127 -29.10 -21.25 8.27
N LYS A 128 -29.44 -22.30 7.53
CA LYS A 128 -29.53 -22.42 6.06
C LYS A 128 -30.60 -23.48 5.83
N GLY A 129 -31.59 -23.40 4.94
CA GLY A 129 -32.01 -22.46 3.90
C GLY A 129 -33.07 -23.19 3.05
N ALA A 130 -33.99 -22.47 2.42
CA ALA A 130 -34.85 -22.88 1.30
C ALA A 130 -35.57 -21.58 0.85
N GLY A 131 -35.62 -21.11 -0.39
CA GLY A 131 -35.60 -21.80 -1.67
C GLY A 131 -36.97 -21.58 -2.34
N SER A 132 -37.16 -20.49 -3.09
CA SER A 132 -38.24 -20.40 -4.09
C SER A 132 -37.93 -19.33 -5.16
N THR A 133 -37.60 -19.83 -6.34
CA THR A 133 -37.93 -19.35 -7.70
C THR A 133 -38.57 -17.96 -7.86
N GLY A 134 -37.95 -17.11 -8.68
CA GLY A 134 -38.58 -15.93 -9.25
C GLY A 134 -37.59 -15.05 -10.00
N ARG A 135 -37.32 -15.36 -11.27
CA ARG A 135 -36.63 -14.45 -12.18
C ARG A 135 -37.68 -13.52 -12.81
N PRO A 136 -37.41 -12.21 -12.89
CA PRO A 136 -37.79 -11.50 -14.09
C PRO A 136 -36.58 -10.77 -14.71
N SER A 137 -36.58 -10.85 -16.03
CA SER A 137 -35.73 -10.20 -17.00
C SER A 137 -35.94 -8.68 -17.08
N SER A 138 -34.83 -7.92 -17.02
CA SER A 138 -34.48 -6.72 -17.82
C SER A 138 -35.45 -5.51 -17.85
N PRO A 139 -35.12 -4.37 -18.51
CA PRO A 139 -33.82 -3.75 -18.83
C PRO A 139 -33.76 -2.27 -18.40
N TRP A 140 -32.66 -1.81 -17.80
CA TRP A 140 -32.02 -0.50 -18.00
C TRP A 140 -30.56 -0.63 -17.58
#